data_AF-A0A954FSN6-F1
#
_entry.id   AF-A0A954FSN6-F1
#
_cell.length_a   1.000
_cell.length_b   1.000
_cell.length_c   1.000
_cell.angle_alpha   90.00
_cell.angle_beta   90.00
_cell.angle_gamma   90.00
#
_symmetry.space_group_name_H-M   'P 1'
#
loop_
_entity.id
_entity.type
_entity.pdbx_description
1 polymer ?
#
loop_
_entity_poly.entity_id
_entity_poly.type
_entity_poly.pdbx_seq_one_letter_code
_entity_poly.pdbx_strand_id
1 'polypeptide(L)'
;MSNQLSGQRRVYRSDQHVPLTTLIAAFPFLGFVSLSAGLFLALMLHWNWYLVILLPIVASGFVSGGVFLWVQFGKCRNAWLAGLLGAISGVIAFLASYYFSLCFLLGFQILPGVTTLPDYIMFRLKNDSQVDVGRPQLEKHREPSLVMNSFGAIIELGFLAALPMITGWTRSRRAFCQETNQWYQRETALLAPFSGIPLVTALDNGSISTFLATAPAGSIQQACHLTLEYVRNIDGTMSKHPVYLSVSDFRSHKPWYVPGKMQIQLLRQVEINPREISAVSQVFPLFASITKTSPSDDNLVAVRAQRTENHARYGLAEVVPVPEPYRQVVRTRAYPWIVNLHDLIPVAFLLGGLGMAVFGGFQIEKEQLFAGISLIVVGVAGIAWGLYTSQWCLSVYGNRWVESRLRSELSGRPGVIVDPRDPESRYVSIIPRDSFQKVKLVMSSDLLLLSFDSMGKRLLLEGDIDRYVIPFDSIRVCEPQCFFSPVDQARTMQLWVAQIIARFRDGDKELLISVAQTSFRPVNNTTRQRLIGEFCKRVKRGT
;
A
#
# COMPACT_ATOMS: atom_id res chain seq x y z
N MET A 1 7.18 -19.61 -27.18
CA MET A 1 5.83 -20.12 -27.53
C MET A 1 4.72 -19.05 -27.55
N SER A 2 4.93 -17.78 -27.15
CA SER A 2 3.87 -16.75 -27.15
C SER A 2 3.63 -16.02 -28.48
N ASN A 3 4.41 -16.29 -29.55
CA ASN A 3 4.35 -15.48 -30.78
C ASN A 3 3.51 -16.10 -31.91
N GLN A 4 2.95 -17.31 -31.75
CA GLN A 4 2.21 -17.97 -32.83
C GLN A 4 0.69 -18.03 -32.65
N LEU A 5 0.13 -17.65 -31.49
CA LEU A 5 -1.30 -17.85 -31.19
C LEU A 5 -2.19 -16.61 -31.35
N SER A 6 -1.65 -15.39 -31.47
CA SER A 6 -2.49 -14.21 -31.73
C SER A 6 -2.62 -13.96 -33.23
N GLY A 7 -3.64 -14.52 -33.88
CA GLY A 7 -3.99 -14.12 -35.23
C GLY A 7 -4.09 -12.60 -35.32
N GLN A 8 -3.28 -11.93 -36.16
CA GLN A 8 -3.26 -10.50 -36.54
C GLN A 8 -3.74 -9.42 -35.54
N ARG A 9 -3.81 -9.66 -34.22
CA ARG A 9 -4.21 -8.65 -33.24
C ARG A 9 -3.11 -7.62 -33.13
N ARG A 10 -3.51 -6.34 -33.17
CA ARG A 10 -2.57 -5.24 -32.99
C ARG A 10 -2.11 -5.21 -31.53
N VAL A 11 -0.80 -5.17 -31.34
CA VAL A 11 -0.18 -4.96 -30.03
C VAL A 11 0.21 -3.50 -29.94
N TYR A 12 -0.10 -2.84 -28.82
CA TYR A 12 0.35 -1.47 -28.60
C TYR A 12 1.88 -1.40 -28.77
N ARG A 13 2.32 -0.52 -29.67
CA ARG A 13 3.73 -0.17 -29.84
C ARG A 13 3.88 1.31 -29.52
N SER A 14 4.73 1.61 -28.54
CA SER A 14 5.17 2.98 -28.31
C SER A 14 5.88 3.48 -29.57
N ASP A 15 5.54 4.68 -30.01
CA ASP A 15 6.22 5.40 -31.10
C ASP A 15 7.60 5.94 -30.67
N GLN A 16 8.00 5.72 -29.41
CA GLN A 16 9.27 6.16 -28.83
C GLN A 16 9.52 7.67 -28.92
N HIS A 17 8.48 8.46 -29.14
CA HIS A 17 8.62 9.89 -29.33
C HIS A 17 8.91 10.61 -28.00
N VAL A 18 9.78 11.61 -28.07
CA VAL A 18 10.19 12.45 -26.96
C VAL A 18 10.11 13.90 -27.42
N PRO A 19 9.20 14.72 -26.86
CA PRO A 19 9.16 16.14 -27.20
C PRO A 19 10.48 16.82 -26.82
N LEU A 20 11.09 17.58 -27.73
CA LEU A 20 12.37 18.25 -27.48
C LEU A 20 12.28 19.23 -26.30
N THR A 21 11.15 19.93 -26.18
CA THR A 21 10.85 20.85 -25.07
C THR A 21 10.89 20.13 -23.71
N THR A 22 10.31 18.93 -23.64
CA THR A 22 10.37 18.07 -22.45
C THR A 22 11.80 17.68 -22.13
N LEU A 23 12.61 17.36 -23.13
CA LEU A 23 13.99 16.93 -22.92
C LEU A 23 14.85 18.07 -22.38
N ILE A 24 14.70 19.28 -22.93
CA ILE A 24 15.40 20.49 -22.45
C ILE A 24 14.98 20.81 -21.01
N ALA A 25 13.68 20.75 -20.70
CA ALA A 25 13.18 20.95 -19.33
C ALA A 25 13.60 19.84 -18.35
N ALA A 26 13.94 18.65 -18.85
CA ALA A 26 14.35 17.51 -18.03
C ALA A 26 15.64 17.81 -17.25
N PHE A 27 16.64 18.37 -17.93
CA PHE A 27 17.99 18.57 -17.37
C PHE A 27 18.00 19.45 -16.11
N PRO A 28 17.45 20.68 -16.10
CA PRO A 28 17.46 21.51 -14.90
C PRO A 28 16.58 20.91 -13.80
N PHE A 29 15.43 20.32 -14.15
CA PHE A 29 14.52 19.73 -13.17
C PHE A 29 15.12 18.50 -12.48
N LEU A 30 15.59 17.52 -13.25
CA LEU A 30 16.20 16.31 -12.71
C LEU A 30 17.55 16.61 -12.05
N GLY A 31 18.31 17.56 -12.58
CA GLY A 31 19.53 18.08 -11.95
C GLY A 31 19.24 18.63 -10.55
N PHE A 32 18.24 19.52 -10.42
CA PHE A 32 17.84 20.07 -9.12
C PHE A 32 17.38 18.99 -8.13
N VAL A 33 16.54 18.04 -8.55
CA VAL A 33 16.09 16.93 -7.70
C VAL A 33 17.27 16.07 -7.24
N SER A 34 18.21 15.77 -8.14
CA SER A 34 19.38 14.93 -7.85
C SER A 34 20.35 15.64 -6.89
N LEU A 35 20.63 16.93 -7.12
CA LEU A 35 21.45 17.74 -6.23
C LEU A 35 20.82 17.85 -4.83
N SER A 36 19.51 18.03 -4.76
CA SER A 36 18.78 18.08 -3.48
C SER A 36 18.86 16.76 -2.71
N ALA A 37 18.73 15.62 -3.41
CA ALA A 37 18.90 14.30 -2.81
C ALA A 37 20.34 14.05 -2.33
N GLY A 38 21.34 14.49 -3.11
CA GLY A 38 22.75 14.43 -2.70
C GLY A 38 23.04 15.31 -1.48
N LEU A 39 22.53 16.53 -1.44
CA LEU A 39 22.63 17.42 -0.29
C LEU A 39 21.99 16.81 0.97
N PHE A 40 20.81 16.19 0.82
CA PHE A 40 20.16 15.48 1.91
C PHE A 40 21.05 14.37 2.49
N LEU A 41 21.65 13.52 1.63
CA LEU A 41 22.57 12.48 2.08
C LEU A 41 23.81 13.06 2.79
N ALA A 42 24.38 14.12 2.23
CA ALA A 42 25.53 14.81 2.83
C ALA A 42 25.20 15.42 4.20
N LEU A 43 24.01 16.00 4.37
CA LEU A 43 23.54 16.52 5.65
C LEU A 43 23.36 15.42 6.69
N MET A 44 22.73 14.30 6.31
CA MET A 44 22.56 13.16 7.21
C MET A 44 23.91 12.59 7.65
N LEU A 45 24.89 12.60 6.75
CA LEU A 45 26.24 12.17 7.05
C LEU A 45 26.98 13.16 7.95
N HIS A 46 26.88 14.45 7.68
CA HIS A 46 27.45 15.51 8.52
C HIS A 46 26.92 15.45 9.96
N TRP A 47 25.66 15.04 10.14
CA TRP A 47 25.05 14.84 11.45
C TRP A 47 25.34 13.47 12.08
N ASN A 48 26.14 12.61 11.45
CA ASN A 48 26.43 11.24 11.90
C ASN A 48 25.19 10.32 12.00
N TRP A 49 24.14 10.62 11.23
CA TRP A 49 22.91 9.81 11.15
C TRP A 49 22.86 8.93 9.90
N TYR A 50 24.02 8.63 9.30
CA TYR A 50 24.07 7.98 8.00
C TYR A 50 23.78 6.47 8.06
N LEU A 51 22.51 6.09 7.86
CA LEU A 51 22.12 4.69 7.73
C LEU A 51 22.40 4.19 6.31
N VAL A 52 23.50 3.43 6.17
CA VAL A 52 24.10 2.99 4.89
C VAL A 52 23.11 2.39 3.89
N ILE A 53 22.05 1.71 4.34
CA ILE A 53 21.03 1.12 3.44
C ILE A 53 19.78 1.99 3.34
N LEU A 54 19.27 2.48 4.47
CA LEU A 54 17.96 3.14 4.51
C LEU A 54 17.97 4.50 3.82
N LEU A 55 19.00 5.32 4.07
CA LEU A 55 19.04 6.67 3.53
C LEU A 55 19.19 6.71 2.00
N PRO A 56 20.05 5.89 1.37
CA PRO A 56 20.08 5.79 -0.08
C PRO A 56 18.74 5.39 -0.70
N ILE A 57 17.97 4.50 -0.06
CA ILE A 57 16.64 4.12 -0.54
C ILE A 57 15.69 5.32 -0.49
N VAL A 58 15.70 6.09 0.60
CA VAL A 58 14.88 7.30 0.75
C VAL A 58 15.27 8.36 -0.29
N ALA A 59 16.56 8.66 -0.41
CA ALA A 59 17.09 9.59 -1.42
C ALA A 59 16.73 9.15 -2.84
N SER A 60 16.88 7.86 -3.13
CA SER A 60 16.49 7.26 -4.41
C SER A 60 14.98 7.35 -4.67
N GLY A 61 14.15 7.28 -3.62
CA GLY A 61 12.72 7.56 -3.68
C GLY A 61 12.42 8.98 -4.18
N PHE A 62 13.14 10.00 -3.69
CA PHE A 62 13.00 11.37 -4.17
C PHE A 62 13.37 11.51 -5.66
N VAL A 63 14.51 10.94 -6.06
CA VAL A 63 14.96 10.96 -7.47
C VAL A 63 13.98 10.20 -8.36
N SER A 64 13.50 9.03 -7.93
CA SER A 64 12.49 8.24 -8.64
C SER A 64 11.18 9.00 -8.80
N GLY A 65 10.75 9.74 -7.78
CA GLY A 65 9.60 10.65 -7.84
C GLY A 65 9.77 11.75 -8.88
N GLY A 66 10.95 12.39 -8.91
CA GLY A 66 11.30 13.37 -9.95
C GLY A 66 11.22 12.77 -11.36
N VAL A 67 11.87 11.64 -11.60
CA VAL A 67 11.82 10.93 -12.88
C VAL A 67 10.39 10.56 -13.27
N PHE A 68 9.58 10.07 -12.32
CA PHE A 68 8.18 9.75 -12.55
C PHE A 68 7.38 10.98 -13.01
N LEU A 69 7.50 12.12 -12.32
CA LEU A 69 6.80 13.35 -12.66
C LEU A 69 7.23 13.87 -14.03
N TRP A 70 8.54 13.83 -14.32
CA TRP A 70 9.05 14.22 -15.63
C TRP A 70 8.49 13.34 -16.75
N VAL A 71 8.49 12.00 -16.60
CA VAL A 71 7.90 11.11 -17.61
C VAL A 71 6.40 11.37 -17.75
N GLN A 72 5.69 11.58 -16.63
CA GLN A 72 4.25 11.84 -16.58
C GLN A 72 3.87 13.11 -17.37
N PHE A 73 4.46 14.25 -17.01
CA PHE A 73 4.11 15.56 -17.56
C PHE A 73 4.82 15.85 -18.89
N GLY A 74 6.06 15.39 -19.01
CA GLY A 74 6.86 15.50 -20.20
C GLY A 74 6.45 14.56 -21.33
N LYS A 75 5.63 13.54 -21.02
CA LYS A 75 5.10 12.57 -21.99
C LYS A 75 6.23 11.85 -22.73
N CYS A 76 7.31 11.53 -22.01
CA CYS A 76 8.42 10.76 -22.56
C CYS A 76 7.99 9.30 -22.76
N ARG A 77 7.96 8.85 -24.02
CA ARG A 77 7.50 7.49 -24.40
C ARG A 77 8.63 6.54 -24.75
N ASN A 78 9.86 7.04 -24.80
CA ASN A 78 11.06 6.23 -25.01
C ASN A 78 11.55 5.66 -23.67
N ALA A 79 11.36 4.35 -23.50
CA ALA A 79 11.70 3.68 -22.24
C ALA A 79 13.20 3.61 -21.94
N TRP A 80 14.02 3.43 -22.98
CA TRP A 80 15.47 3.44 -22.84
C TRP A 80 15.98 4.80 -22.40
N LEU A 81 15.52 5.87 -23.07
CA LEU A 81 15.92 7.23 -22.70
C LEU A 81 15.46 7.58 -21.28
N ALA A 82 14.20 7.29 -20.92
CA ALA A 82 13.68 7.57 -19.59
C ALA A 82 14.43 6.79 -18.50
N GLY A 83 14.75 5.52 -18.75
CA GLY A 83 15.56 4.71 -17.85
C GLY A 83 16.98 5.24 -17.71
N LEU A 84 17.62 5.59 -18.82
CA LEU A 84 18.98 6.14 -18.86
C LEU A 84 19.08 7.47 -18.10
N LEU A 85 18.15 8.41 -18.35
CA LEU A 85 18.12 9.68 -17.63
C LEU A 85 17.84 9.49 -16.12
N GLY A 86 17.03 8.49 -15.76
CA GLY A 86 16.85 8.10 -14.36
C GLY A 86 18.13 7.58 -13.73
N ALA A 87 18.87 6.70 -14.42
CA ALA A 87 20.16 6.20 -13.95
C ALA A 87 21.19 7.33 -13.78
N ILE A 88 21.31 8.21 -14.78
CA ILE A 88 22.20 9.39 -14.74
C ILE A 88 21.85 10.30 -13.56
N SER A 89 20.56 10.56 -13.33
CA SER A 89 20.09 11.37 -12.18
C SER A 89 20.52 10.74 -10.86
N GLY A 90 20.40 9.41 -10.73
CA GLY A 90 20.89 8.66 -9.59
C GLY A 90 22.40 8.79 -9.36
N VAL A 91 23.19 8.68 -10.44
CA VAL A 91 24.65 8.87 -10.40
C VAL A 91 25.00 10.31 -9.97
N ILE A 92 24.28 11.31 -10.48
CA ILE A 92 24.46 12.71 -10.08
C ILE A 92 24.16 12.87 -8.59
N ALA A 93 23.07 12.30 -8.07
CA ALA A 93 22.74 12.37 -6.64
C ALA A 93 23.83 11.73 -5.77
N PHE A 94 24.37 10.58 -6.20
CA PHE A 94 25.49 9.92 -5.54
C PHE A 94 26.72 10.83 -5.50
N LEU A 95 27.18 11.34 -6.65
CA LEU A 95 28.36 12.23 -6.72
C LEU A 95 28.15 13.53 -5.94
N ALA A 96 26.95 14.09 -6.00
CA ALA A 96 26.57 15.28 -5.25
C ALA A 96 26.66 15.07 -3.74
N SER A 97 26.34 13.87 -3.23
CA SER A 97 26.48 13.57 -1.80
C SER A 97 27.93 13.69 -1.31
N TYR A 98 28.89 13.18 -2.09
CA TYR A 98 30.31 13.33 -1.79
C TYR A 98 30.77 14.77 -1.95
N TYR A 99 30.33 15.46 -3.00
CA TYR A 99 30.70 16.85 -3.24
C TYR A 99 30.23 17.78 -2.10
N PHE A 100 28.96 17.69 -1.71
CA PHE A 100 28.43 18.47 -0.59
C PHE A 100 29.08 18.09 0.73
N SER A 101 29.39 16.81 0.95
CA SER A 101 30.14 16.39 2.15
C SER A 101 31.54 17.00 2.21
N LEU A 102 32.23 17.10 1.07
CA LEU A 102 33.51 17.80 0.97
C LEU A 102 33.35 19.29 1.25
N CYS A 103 32.29 19.93 0.76
CA CYS A 103 31.97 21.32 1.08
C CYS A 103 31.69 21.53 2.58
N PHE A 104 31.01 20.59 3.25
CA PHE A 104 30.81 20.64 4.71
C PHE A 104 32.14 20.49 5.46
N LEU A 105 33.07 19.70 4.94
CA LEU A 105 34.40 19.50 5.55
C LEU A 105 35.30 20.72 5.41
N LEU A 106 35.34 21.34 4.22
CA LEU A 106 36.20 22.50 3.93
C LEU A 106 35.55 23.85 4.28
N GLY A 107 34.23 23.85 4.49
CA GLY A 107 33.39 25.05 4.58
C GLY A 107 32.97 25.58 3.20
N PHE A 108 31.72 26.06 3.08
CA PHE A 108 31.16 26.55 1.81
C PHE A 108 31.84 27.82 1.25
N GLN A 109 32.77 28.44 1.99
CA GLN A 109 33.56 29.57 1.52
C GLN A 109 34.62 29.15 0.49
N ILE A 110 35.08 27.90 0.57
CA ILE A 110 36.04 27.30 -0.37
C ILE A 110 35.25 26.27 -1.17
N LEU A 111 34.80 26.64 -2.38
CA LEU A 111 34.17 25.68 -3.27
C LEU A 111 35.25 24.80 -3.90
N PRO A 112 35.37 23.51 -3.50
CA PRO A 112 36.37 22.63 -4.08
C PRO A 112 36.07 22.43 -5.56
N GLY A 113 37.13 22.38 -6.38
CA GLY A 113 36.99 22.01 -7.78
C GLY A 113 36.49 20.57 -7.91
N VAL A 114 35.61 20.31 -8.89
CA VAL A 114 35.06 18.96 -9.15
C VAL A 114 36.15 17.91 -9.40
N THR A 115 37.34 18.35 -9.82
CA THR A 115 38.53 17.51 -10.01
C THR A 115 39.04 16.86 -8.72
N THR A 116 38.72 17.41 -7.55
CA THR A 116 39.11 16.85 -6.23
C THR A 116 38.19 15.72 -5.76
N LEU A 117 37.04 15.54 -6.41
CA LEU A 117 36.01 14.59 -6.00
C LEU A 117 36.48 13.12 -6.00
N PRO A 118 37.23 12.61 -7.01
CA PRO A 118 37.72 11.23 -6.99
C PRO A 118 38.63 10.94 -5.80
N ASP A 119 39.52 11.87 -5.46
CA ASP A 119 40.44 11.74 -4.33
C ASP A 119 39.67 11.74 -3.01
N TYR A 120 38.64 12.59 -2.89
CA TYR A 120 37.78 12.62 -1.71
C TYR A 120 36.94 11.34 -1.54
N ILE A 121 36.39 10.79 -2.64
CA ILE A 121 35.70 9.48 -2.60
C ILE A 121 36.67 8.41 -2.11
N MET A 122 37.89 8.36 -2.66
CA MET A 122 38.91 7.39 -2.24
C MET A 122 39.30 7.58 -0.77
N PHE A 123 39.39 8.84 -0.31
CA PHE A 123 39.62 9.17 1.10
C PHE A 123 38.51 8.62 1.99
N ARG A 124 37.23 8.83 1.65
CA ARG A 124 36.08 8.31 2.39
C ARG A 124 36.08 6.78 2.42
N LEU A 125 36.30 6.13 1.27
CA LEU A 125 36.36 4.67 1.19
C LEU A 125 37.46 4.07 2.09
N LYS A 126 38.60 4.76 2.24
CA LYS A 126 39.71 4.31 3.09
C LYS A 126 39.52 4.59 4.57
N ASN A 127 38.82 5.66 4.94
CA ASN A 127 38.83 6.18 6.31
C ASN A 127 37.49 6.07 7.02
N ASP A 128 36.38 5.86 6.31
CA ASP A 128 35.07 5.72 6.94
C ASP A 128 35.01 4.43 7.76
N SER A 129 34.55 4.56 9.01
CA SER A 129 34.24 3.42 9.86
C SER A 129 32.72 3.29 10.00
N GLN A 130 32.22 2.07 9.81
CA GLN A 130 30.79 1.77 9.98
C GLN A 130 30.56 1.28 11.40
N VAL A 131 29.69 1.98 12.13
CA VAL A 131 29.32 1.65 13.52
C VAL A 131 27.93 1.01 13.53
N ASP A 132 27.75 -0.05 14.31
CA ASP A 132 26.45 -0.69 14.49
C ASP A 132 25.55 0.16 15.40
N VAL A 133 24.43 0.63 14.85
CA VAL A 133 23.47 1.50 15.54
C VAL A 133 22.83 0.80 16.75
N GLY A 134 22.77 -0.54 16.75
CA GLY A 134 22.15 -1.31 17.84
C GLY A 134 23.09 -1.68 18.98
N ARG A 135 24.41 -1.56 18.78
CA ARG A 135 25.44 -1.96 19.75
C ARG A 135 26.69 -1.08 19.60
N PRO A 136 26.67 0.16 20.12
CA PRO A 136 27.88 0.97 20.17
C PRO A 136 28.86 0.32 21.17
N GLN A 137 29.71 -0.60 20.70
CA GLN A 137 30.82 -1.12 21.50
C GLN A 137 31.80 0.03 21.72
N LEU A 138 31.79 0.60 22.93
CA LEU A 138 32.56 1.78 23.33
C LEU A 138 34.09 1.60 23.28
N GLU A 139 34.63 0.40 23.08
CA GLU A 139 36.07 0.15 23.25
C GLU A 139 36.80 -0.41 22.02
N LYS A 140 36.10 -0.79 20.95
CA LYS A 140 36.77 -1.31 19.74
C LYS A 140 36.36 -0.50 18.52
N HIS A 141 37.14 0.55 18.25
CA HIS A 141 37.09 1.22 16.95
C HIS A 141 37.29 0.16 15.87
N ARG A 142 36.24 -0.09 15.10
CA ARG A 142 36.33 -0.99 13.96
C ARG A 142 37.22 -0.31 12.94
N GLU A 143 38.35 -0.94 12.64
CA GLU A 143 39.27 -0.42 11.63
C GLU A 143 38.52 -0.22 10.31
N PRO A 144 38.73 0.91 9.63
CA PRO A 144 38.07 1.18 8.37
C PRO A 144 38.46 0.10 7.36
N SER A 145 37.46 -0.44 6.66
CA SER A 145 37.66 -1.51 5.69
C SER A 145 37.34 -1.00 4.30
N LEU A 146 38.38 -0.84 3.48
CA LEU A 146 38.25 -0.40 2.09
C LEU A 146 37.27 -1.29 1.31
N VAL A 147 37.31 -2.61 1.52
CA VAL A 147 36.44 -3.57 0.84
C VAL A 147 34.98 -3.36 1.25
N MET A 148 34.69 -3.25 2.55
CA MET A 148 33.32 -3.07 3.04
C MET A 148 32.73 -1.71 2.62
N ASN A 149 33.54 -0.65 2.68
CA ASN A 149 33.11 0.68 2.25
C ASN A 149 32.88 0.73 0.73
N SER A 150 33.74 0.07 -0.06
CA SER A 150 33.56 -0.02 -1.51
C SER A 150 32.27 -0.77 -1.86
N PHE A 151 31.99 -1.88 -1.16
CA PHE A 151 30.75 -2.62 -1.32
C PHE A 151 29.52 -1.79 -0.93
N GLY A 152 29.59 -1.06 0.20
CA GLY A 152 28.55 -0.12 0.63
C GLY A 152 28.28 0.97 -0.41
N ALA A 153 29.34 1.58 -0.96
CA ALA A 153 29.23 2.59 -2.01
C ALA A 153 28.63 2.02 -3.30
N ILE A 154 28.96 0.78 -3.68
CA ILE A 154 28.36 0.09 -4.84
C ILE A 154 26.86 -0.17 -4.60
N ILE A 155 26.48 -0.62 -3.40
CA ILE A 155 25.07 -0.82 -3.05
C ILE A 155 24.30 0.50 -3.09
N GLU A 156 24.86 1.55 -2.48
CA GLU A 156 24.27 2.88 -2.45
C GLU A 156 24.06 3.43 -3.86
N LEU A 157 25.11 3.40 -4.69
CA LEU A 157 25.03 3.78 -6.10
C LEU A 157 24.00 2.92 -6.84
N GLY A 158 23.96 1.62 -6.55
CA GLY A 158 22.98 0.68 -7.07
C GLY A 158 21.55 1.10 -6.76
N PHE A 159 21.22 1.45 -5.52
CA PHE A 159 19.90 1.95 -5.16
C PHE A 159 19.59 3.29 -5.82
N LEU A 160 20.52 4.24 -5.76
CA LEU A 160 20.35 5.59 -6.32
C LEU A 160 20.17 5.56 -7.84
N ALA A 161 20.85 4.69 -8.57
CA ALA A 161 20.75 4.60 -10.03
C ALA A 161 19.63 3.65 -10.49
N ALA A 162 19.47 2.48 -9.86
CA ALA A 162 18.55 1.44 -10.36
C ALA A 162 17.08 1.77 -10.13
N LEU A 163 16.68 2.31 -8.97
CA LEU A 163 15.26 2.59 -8.72
C LEU A 163 14.71 3.70 -9.64
N PRO A 164 15.40 4.84 -9.88
CA PRO A 164 14.92 5.84 -10.81
C PRO A 164 14.96 5.33 -12.26
N MET A 165 15.96 4.52 -12.62
CA MET A 165 16.02 3.84 -13.93
C MET A 165 14.79 2.95 -14.14
N ILE A 166 14.48 2.06 -13.20
CA ILE A 166 13.31 1.16 -13.26
C ILE A 166 12.02 1.99 -13.30
N THR A 167 11.94 3.08 -12.52
CA THR A 167 10.77 3.96 -12.50
C THR A 167 10.54 4.63 -13.86
N GLY A 168 11.58 5.26 -14.42
CA GLY A 168 11.52 5.88 -15.74
C GLY A 168 11.19 4.88 -16.85
N TRP A 169 11.82 3.71 -16.82
CA TRP A 169 11.58 2.61 -17.75
C TRP A 169 10.15 2.07 -17.69
N THR A 170 9.65 1.77 -16.49
CA THR A 170 8.31 1.17 -16.32
C THR A 170 7.20 2.18 -16.62
N ARG A 171 7.39 3.44 -16.21
CA ARG A 171 6.39 4.49 -16.42
C ARG A 171 6.23 4.86 -17.90
N SER A 172 7.32 4.99 -18.65
CA SER A 172 7.29 5.36 -20.07
C SER A 172 6.70 4.26 -20.98
N ARG A 173 6.63 3.01 -20.51
CA ARG A 173 6.03 1.87 -21.24
C ARG A 173 4.51 1.79 -21.16
N ARG A 174 3.85 2.67 -20.40
CA ARG A 174 2.37 2.71 -20.37
C ARG A 174 1.84 3.15 -21.73
N ALA A 175 0.63 2.72 -22.07
CA ALA A 175 -0.01 3.18 -23.30
C ALA A 175 -0.30 4.68 -23.25
N PHE A 176 -0.06 5.39 -24.36
CA PHE A 176 -0.27 6.82 -24.50
C PHE A 176 -1.05 7.09 -25.80
N CYS A 177 -2.07 7.93 -25.72
CA CYS A 177 -2.86 8.35 -26.86
C CYS A 177 -2.36 9.71 -27.35
N GLN A 178 -1.90 9.75 -28.61
CA GLN A 178 -1.39 10.98 -29.22
C GLN A 178 -2.49 12.01 -29.46
N GLU A 179 -3.64 11.54 -29.92
CA GLU A 179 -4.77 12.38 -30.31
C GLU A 179 -5.35 13.15 -29.11
N THR A 180 -5.51 12.48 -27.96
CA THR A 180 -5.99 13.12 -26.72
C THR A 180 -4.86 13.66 -25.84
N ASN A 181 -3.60 13.38 -26.21
CA ASN A 181 -2.41 13.82 -25.49
C ASN A 181 -2.40 13.37 -24.01
N GLN A 182 -2.91 12.16 -23.76
CA GLN A 182 -3.13 11.58 -22.43
C GLN A 182 -2.60 10.15 -22.32
N TRP A 183 -2.17 9.79 -21.11
CA TRP A 183 -1.86 8.40 -20.78
C TRP A 183 -3.13 7.60 -20.58
N TYR A 184 -3.14 6.35 -21.02
CA TYR A 184 -4.28 5.46 -20.82
C TYR A 184 -4.51 5.23 -19.32
N GLN A 185 -5.78 5.27 -18.91
CA GLN A 185 -6.21 4.83 -17.60
C GLN A 185 -6.05 3.31 -17.51
N ARG A 186 -5.65 2.80 -16.34
CA ARG A 186 -5.43 1.38 -16.11
C ARG A 186 -6.34 0.88 -15.01
N GLU A 187 -7.04 -0.21 -15.28
CA GLU A 187 -7.85 -0.95 -14.31
C GLU A 187 -7.37 -2.40 -14.28
N THR A 188 -7.41 -3.05 -13.11
CA THR A 188 -6.97 -4.44 -12.97
C THR A 188 -8.05 -5.26 -12.26
N ALA A 189 -8.51 -6.33 -12.92
CA ALA A 189 -9.39 -7.35 -12.40
C ALA A 189 -8.60 -8.62 -12.08
N LEU A 190 -9.12 -9.42 -11.15
CA LEU A 190 -8.44 -10.60 -10.62
C LEU A 190 -9.31 -11.83 -10.85
N LEU A 191 -8.80 -12.74 -11.66
CA LEU A 191 -9.42 -14.04 -11.94
C LEU A 191 -8.72 -15.13 -11.14
N ALA A 192 -9.39 -16.27 -10.97
CA ALA A 192 -8.80 -17.42 -10.27
C ALA A 192 -7.40 -17.80 -10.82
N PRO A 193 -6.51 -18.33 -9.96
CA PRO A 193 -5.19 -18.81 -10.38
C PRO A 193 -5.28 -19.72 -11.61
N PHE A 194 -4.31 -19.64 -12.51
CA PHE A 194 -4.21 -20.48 -13.71
C PHE A 194 -5.32 -20.23 -14.76
N SER A 195 -6.14 -19.20 -14.57
CA SER A 195 -7.17 -18.79 -15.54
C SER A 195 -6.60 -18.10 -16.78
N GLY A 196 -5.33 -17.73 -16.79
CA GLY A 196 -4.68 -16.97 -17.84
C GLY A 196 -4.61 -17.73 -19.16
N ILE A 197 -4.19 -18.99 -19.18
CA ILE A 197 -4.16 -19.78 -20.43
C ILE A 197 -5.59 -20.00 -20.98
N PRO A 198 -6.57 -20.49 -20.17
CA PRO A 198 -7.96 -20.59 -20.61
C PRO A 198 -8.55 -19.27 -21.12
N LEU A 199 -8.24 -18.15 -20.45
CA LEU A 199 -8.69 -16.82 -20.88
C LEU A 199 -8.12 -16.44 -22.24
N VAL A 200 -6.83 -16.66 -22.48
CA VAL A 200 -6.20 -16.38 -23.78
C VAL A 200 -6.82 -17.25 -24.87
N THR A 201 -7.05 -18.54 -24.61
CA THR A 201 -7.74 -19.43 -25.55
C THR A 201 -9.18 -18.99 -25.82
N ALA A 202 -9.91 -18.54 -24.80
CA ALA A 202 -11.26 -18.01 -24.96
C ALA A 202 -11.28 -16.70 -25.76
N LEU A 203 -10.25 -15.85 -25.58
CA LEU A 203 -10.07 -14.64 -26.38
C LEU A 203 -9.82 -14.99 -27.85
N ASP A 204 -8.93 -15.94 -28.14
CA ASP A 204 -8.62 -16.36 -29.51
C ASP A 204 -9.81 -17.01 -30.22
N ASN A 205 -10.64 -17.76 -29.48
CA ASN A 205 -11.83 -18.44 -30.02
C ASN A 205 -13.08 -17.54 -30.05
N GLY A 206 -13.01 -16.28 -29.59
CA GLY A 206 -14.16 -15.38 -29.51
C GLY A 206 -15.21 -15.76 -28.46
N SER A 207 -14.87 -16.62 -27.49
CA SER A 207 -15.73 -17.12 -26.42
C SER A 207 -15.49 -16.47 -25.05
N ILE A 208 -14.84 -15.29 -25.04
CA ILE A 208 -14.47 -14.57 -23.81
C ILE A 208 -15.67 -14.21 -22.92
N SER A 209 -16.85 -13.92 -23.48
CA SER A 209 -18.07 -13.64 -22.71
C SER A 209 -18.51 -14.85 -21.87
N THR A 210 -18.56 -16.04 -22.47
CA THR A 210 -18.90 -17.29 -21.79
C THR A 210 -17.88 -17.63 -20.71
N PHE A 211 -16.60 -17.39 -20.98
CA PHE A 211 -15.53 -17.61 -20.01
C PHE A 211 -15.66 -16.67 -18.81
N LEU A 212 -15.76 -15.36 -19.04
CA LEU A 212 -15.83 -14.38 -17.94
C LEU A 212 -17.11 -14.51 -17.10
N ALA A 213 -18.22 -14.94 -17.72
CA ALA A 213 -19.47 -15.22 -16.99
C ALA A 213 -19.36 -16.39 -16.00
N THR A 214 -18.44 -17.33 -16.24
CA THR A 214 -18.23 -18.53 -15.41
C THR A 214 -16.94 -18.49 -14.60
N ALA A 215 -16.03 -17.58 -14.91
CA ALA A 215 -14.73 -17.48 -14.27
C ALA A 215 -14.89 -17.09 -12.79
N PRO A 216 -14.42 -17.94 -11.85
CA PRO A 216 -14.45 -17.58 -10.44
C PRO A 216 -13.51 -16.40 -10.16
N ALA A 217 -13.96 -15.50 -9.28
CA ALA A 217 -13.13 -14.40 -8.81
C ALA A 217 -11.86 -14.93 -8.11
N GLY A 218 -10.71 -14.35 -8.43
CA GLY A 218 -9.43 -14.78 -7.90
C GLY A 218 -9.05 -14.12 -6.58
N SER A 219 -8.21 -14.81 -5.80
CA SER A 219 -7.50 -14.20 -4.67
C SER A 219 -6.26 -13.46 -5.19
N ILE A 220 -5.94 -12.29 -4.64
CA ILE A 220 -4.84 -11.41 -5.09
C ILE A 220 -3.46 -12.09 -5.06
N GLN A 221 -3.26 -13.07 -4.17
CA GLN A 221 -1.96 -13.72 -4.00
C GLN A 221 -1.58 -14.65 -5.16
N GLN A 222 -2.57 -15.28 -5.79
CA GLN A 222 -2.36 -16.26 -6.85
C GLN A 222 -3.23 -15.97 -8.09
N ALA A 223 -3.89 -14.81 -8.15
CA ALA A 223 -4.79 -14.50 -9.24
C ALA A 223 -4.06 -14.39 -10.58
N CYS A 224 -4.80 -14.74 -11.62
CA CYS A 224 -4.54 -14.22 -12.95
C CYS A 224 -4.95 -12.73 -12.96
N HIS A 225 -3.99 -11.86 -13.24
CA HIS A 225 -4.21 -10.43 -13.33
C HIS A 225 -4.63 -10.06 -14.75
N LEU A 226 -5.85 -9.56 -14.88
CA LEU A 226 -6.38 -8.99 -16.10
C LEU A 226 -6.25 -7.47 -15.99
N THR A 227 -5.44 -6.84 -16.83
CA THR A 227 -5.22 -5.39 -16.82
C THR A 227 -5.78 -4.78 -18.10
N LEU A 228 -6.74 -3.88 -17.95
CA LEU A 228 -7.36 -3.13 -19.03
C LEU A 228 -6.76 -1.72 -19.07
N GLU A 229 -6.38 -1.26 -20.26
CA GLU A 229 -5.94 0.11 -20.52
C GLU A 229 -6.88 0.77 -21.53
N TYR A 230 -7.48 1.92 -21.15
CA TYR A 230 -8.42 2.67 -22.00
C TYR A 230 -8.24 4.20 -21.85
N VAL A 231 -8.70 4.98 -22.83
CA VAL A 231 -8.73 6.45 -22.77
C VAL A 231 -10.12 6.91 -22.35
N ARG A 232 -10.18 7.86 -21.42
CA ARG A 232 -11.43 8.50 -20.99
C ARG A 232 -11.60 9.83 -21.73
N ASN A 233 -12.74 10.05 -22.37
CA ASN A 233 -13.06 11.37 -22.91
C ASN A 233 -13.33 12.37 -21.76
N ILE A 234 -13.19 13.67 -22.03
CA ILE A 234 -13.51 14.74 -21.07
C ILE A 234 -14.95 14.61 -20.58
N ASP A 235 -15.87 14.23 -21.48
CA ASP A 235 -17.29 14.04 -21.20
C ASP A 235 -17.59 12.75 -20.42
N GLY A 236 -16.56 11.98 -20.05
CA GLY A 236 -16.70 10.72 -19.33
C GLY A 236 -17.20 9.56 -20.19
N THR A 237 -17.47 9.77 -21.47
CA THR A 237 -17.85 8.73 -22.44
C THR A 237 -16.65 7.92 -22.91
N MET A 238 -16.92 6.73 -23.44
CA MET A 238 -15.89 5.89 -24.04
C MET A 238 -15.31 6.57 -25.28
N SER A 239 -13.99 6.69 -25.32
CA SER A 239 -13.32 7.21 -26.50
C SER A 239 -13.36 6.21 -27.66
N LYS A 240 -13.32 6.70 -28.91
CA LYS A 240 -13.17 5.85 -30.11
C LYS A 240 -11.80 5.19 -30.21
N HIS A 241 -10.89 5.50 -29.29
CA HIS A 241 -9.55 4.92 -29.27
C HIS A 241 -9.56 3.43 -28.88
N PRO A 242 -8.56 2.67 -29.34
CA PRO A 242 -8.39 1.26 -28.99
C PRO A 242 -8.41 1.02 -27.48
N VAL A 243 -8.86 -0.16 -27.06
CA VAL A 243 -8.73 -0.64 -25.68
C VAL A 243 -7.73 -1.78 -25.68
N TYR A 244 -6.79 -1.75 -24.73
CA TYR A 244 -5.73 -2.74 -24.65
C TYR A 244 -5.90 -3.64 -23.43
N LEU A 245 -5.75 -4.95 -23.63
CA LEU A 245 -5.81 -5.97 -22.59
C LEU A 245 -4.42 -6.57 -22.35
N SER A 246 -4.04 -6.70 -21.09
CA SER A 246 -2.87 -7.45 -20.66
C SER A 246 -3.28 -8.55 -19.69
N VAL A 247 -2.68 -9.72 -19.81
CA VAL A 247 -2.94 -10.89 -18.97
C VAL A 247 -1.61 -11.34 -18.39
N SER A 248 -1.52 -11.43 -17.08
CA SER A 248 -0.38 -12.06 -16.39
C SER A 248 -0.87 -13.07 -15.38
N ASP A 249 -0.26 -14.25 -15.36
CA ASP A 249 -0.70 -15.38 -14.54
C ASP A 249 0.49 -16.22 -14.06
N PHE A 250 0.26 -17.14 -13.15
CA PHE A 250 1.26 -18.09 -12.67
C PHE A 250 1.38 -19.27 -13.63
N ARG A 251 2.60 -19.79 -13.79
CA ARG A 251 2.77 -21.08 -14.46
C ARG A 251 2.24 -22.18 -13.55
N SER A 252 1.48 -23.12 -14.12
CA SER A 252 1.20 -24.40 -13.47
C SER A 252 2.53 -25.12 -13.28
N HIS A 253 3.04 -25.17 -12.05
CA HIS A 253 4.27 -25.87 -11.71
C HIS A 253 3.96 -27.26 -11.17
N LYS A 254 4.89 -28.20 -11.42
CA LYS A 254 4.84 -29.53 -10.81
C LYS A 254 4.96 -29.40 -9.28
N PRO A 255 4.28 -30.24 -8.48
CA PRO A 255 4.09 -30.05 -7.04
C PRO A 255 5.38 -30.02 -6.18
N TRP A 256 6.53 -30.43 -6.72
CA TRP A 256 7.80 -30.54 -5.99
C TRP A 256 8.77 -29.38 -6.22
N TYR A 257 8.46 -28.44 -7.12
CA TYR A 257 9.32 -27.30 -7.43
C TYR A 257 8.56 -26.00 -7.14
N VAL A 258 9.03 -25.25 -6.14
CA VAL A 258 8.51 -23.92 -5.77
C VAL A 258 9.50 -22.85 -6.23
N PRO A 259 9.67 -22.59 -7.53
CA PRO A 259 10.36 -21.37 -7.92
C PRO A 259 9.42 -20.22 -7.58
N GLY A 260 9.93 -19.24 -6.84
CA GLY A 260 9.12 -18.18 -6.27
C GLY A 260 8.25 -17.47 -7.31
N LYS A 261 6.93 -17.40 -7.04
CA LYS A 261 5.93 -16.39 -7.45
C LYS A 261 6.19 -15.58 -8.75
N MET A 262 6.79 -16.15 -9.79
CA MET A 262 7.05 -15.43 -11.03
C MET A 262 5.78 -15.50 -11.87
N GLN A 263 4.96 -14.45 -11.76
CA GLN A 263 3.91 -14.20 -12.74
C GLN A 263 4.56 -14.06 -14.11
N ILE A 264 4.08 -14.85 -15.07
CA ILE A 264 4.43 -14.71 -16.47
C ILE A 264 3.42 -13.79 -17.14
N GLN A 265 3.89 -12.90 -17.99
CA GLN A 265 3.01 -12.10 -18.81
C GLN A 265 2.61 -12.91 -20.05
N LEU A 266 1.34 -13.33 -20.09
CA LEU A 266 0.77 -14.13 -21.18
C LEU A 266 0.36 -13.25 -22.35
N LEU A 267 -0.34 -12.15 -22.08
CA LEU A 267 -0.68 -11.12 -23.05
C LEU A 267 -0.19 -9.77 -22.56
N ARG A 268 0.26 -8.94 -23.49
CA ARG A 268 0.68 -7.58 -23.20
C ARG A 268 0.07 -6.61 -24.19
N GLN A 269 -0.80 -5.75 -23.67
CA GLN A 269 -1.38 -4.61 -24.37
C GLN A 269 -1.89 -4.98 -25.77
N VAL A 270 -2.68 -6.06 -25.83
CA VAL A 270 -3.30 -6.55 -27.07
C VAL A 270 -4.61 -5.80 -27.27
N GLU A 271 -4.82 -5.24 -28.46
CA GLU A 271 -6.07 -4.57 -28.83
C GLU A 271 -7.23 -5.56 -28.82
N ILE A 272 -8.33 -5.18 -28.16
CA ILE A 272 -9.56 -5.97 -28.08
C ILE A 272 -10.69 -5.37 -28.92
N ASN A 273 -11.49 -6.24 -29.54
CA ASN A 273 -12.58 -5.85 -30.44
C ASN A 273 -13.81 -5.34 -29.66
N PRO A 274 -14.74 -4.59 -30.30
CA PRO A 274 -15.94 -4.07 -29.64
C PRO A 274 -16.82 -5.12 -28.92
N ARG A 275 -16.93 -6.34 -29.48
CA ARG A 275 -17.66 -7.44 -28.82
C ARG A 275 -16.95 -7.91 -27.54
N GLU A 276 -15.62 -7.91 -27.54
CA GLU A 276 -14.80 -8.31 -26.39
C GLU A 276 -14.81 -7.22 -25.32
N ILE A 277 -14.86 -5.96 -25.72
CA ILE A 277 -15.04 -4.80 -24.83
C ILE A 277 -16.31 -4.98 -23.97
N SER A 278 -17.43 -5.36 -24.57
CA SER A 278 -18.68 -5.61 -23.85
C SER A 278 -18.61 -6.82 -22.91
N ALA A 279 -17.84 -7.86 -23.26
CA ALA A 279 -17.62 -9.00 -22.38
C ALA A 279 -16.73 -8.65 -21.19
N VAL A 280 -15.65 -7.92 -21.45
CA VAL A 280 -14.65 -7.54 -20.45
C VAL A 280 -15.22 -6.49 -19.47
N SER A 281 -16.12 -5.60 -19.91
CA SER A 281 -16.74 -4.62 -19.02
C SER A 281 -17.48 -5.25 -17.83
N GLN A 282 -17.91 -6.50 -17.92
CA GLN A 282 -18.56 -7.22 -16.82
C GLN A 282 -17.67 -7.37 -15.58
N VAL A 283 -16.35 -7.43 -15.76
CA VAL A 283 -15.37 -7.62 -14.67
C VAL A 283 -14.63 -6.34 -14.27
N PHE A 284 -14.87 -5.22 -14.96
CA PHE A 284 -14.22 -3.93 -14.72
C PHE A 284 -15.27 -2.85 -14.41
N PRO A 285 -15.61 -2.61 -13.13
CA PRO A 285 -16.74 -1.74 -12.78
C PRO A 285 -16.57 -0.28 -13.21
N LEU A 286 -15.36 0.28 -13.16
CA LEU A 286 -15.16 1.68 -13.59
C LEU A 286 -15.30 1.78 -15.10
N PHE A 287 -14.69 0.85 -15.85
CA PHE A 287 -14.87 0.76 -17.29
C PHE A 287 -16.34 0.52 -17.68
N ALA A 288 -17.05 -0.36 -16.98
CA ALA A 288 -18.47 -0.62 -17.20
C ALA A 288 -19.32 0.65 -17.08
N SER A 289 -19.05 1.48 -16.07
CA SER A 289 -19.77 2.74 -15.86
C SER A 289 -19.60 3.72 -17.02
N ILE A 290 -18.44 3.70 -17.68
CA ILE A 290 -18.12 4.54 -18.84
C ILE A 290 -18.77 3.99 -20.12
N THR A 291 -18.93 2.67 -20.22
CA THR A 291 -19.56 2.02 -21.39
C THR A 291 -21.09 2.03 -21.36
N LYS A 292 -21.71 2.15 -20.17
CA LYS A 292 -23.17 1.99 -19.97
C LYS A 292 -24.02 3.22 -20.29
N THR A 293 -23.46 4.28 -20.87
CA THR A 293 -24.22 5.50 -21.26
C THR A 293 -25.21 5.30 -22.43
N SER A 294 -25.58 4.08 -22.78
CA SER A 294 -26.72 3.79 -23.67
C SER A 294 -27.89 3.26 -22.83
N PRO A 295 -29.01 4.00 -22.68
CA PRO A 295 -30.10 3.72 -21.73
C PRO A 295 -30.97 2.46 -21.99
N SER A 296 -30.52 1.48 -22.79
CA SER A 296 -31.42 0.44 -23.34
C SER A 296 -31.40 -0.92 -22.63
N ASP A 297 -30.81 -1.07 -21.44
CA ASP A 297 -30.58 -2.40 -20.81
C ASP A 297 -31.22 -2.58 -19.41
N ASP A 298 -32.52 -2.28 -19.29
CA ASP A 298 -33.31 -2.48 -18.05
C ASP A 298 -33.66 -3.95 -17.73
N ASN A 299 -33.34 -4.91 -18.61
CA ASN A 299 -33.83 -6.29 -18.50
C ASN A 299 -33.06 -7.20 -17.54
N LEU A 300 -31.89 -6.79 -17.01
CA LEU A 300 -31.10 -7.62 -16.09
C LEU A 300 -31.60 -7.63 -14.64
N VAL A 301 -32.60 -6.80 -14.30
CA VAL A 301 -33.14 -6.69 -12.94
C VAL A 301 -34.11 -7.85 -12.60
N ALA A 302 -34.75 -8.48 -13.58
CA ALA A 302 -35.83 -9.44 -13.37
C ALA A 302 -35.40 -10.83 -12.83
N VAL A 303 -34.20 -11.31 -13.16
CA VAL A 303 -33.72 -12.67 -12.78
C VAL A 303 -33.40 -12.78 -11.28
N ARG A 304 -33.26 -11.65 -10.57
CA ARG A 304 -32.93 -11.63 -9.14
C ARG A 304 -34.15 -11.78 -8.22
N ALA A 305 -35.37 -11.60 -8.74
CA ALA A 305 -36.60 -11.54 -7.93
C ALA A 305 -37.16 -12.92 -7.50
N GLN A 306 -36.89 -14.00 -8.24
CA GLN A 306 -37.47 -15.33 -7.96
C GLN A 306 -36.81 -16.11 -6.80
N ARG A 307 -35.67 -15.65 -6.25
CA ARG A 307 -34.98 -16.36 -5.16
C ARG A 307 -35.53 -16.03 -3.76
N THR A 308 -36.46 -15.09 -3.64
CA THR A 308 -36.79 -14.39 -2.39
C THR A 308 -37.93 -15.04 -1.58
N GLU A 309 -38.77 -15.91 -2.17
CA GLU A 309 -40.01 -16.39 -1.50
C GLU A 309 -39.79 -17.45 -0.39
N ASN A 310 -38.68 -18.19 -0.39
CA ASN A 310 -38.42 -19.21 0.65
C ASN A 310 -37.77 -18.66 1.95
N HIS A 311 -37.58 -17.34 2.08
CA HIS A 311 -36.77 -16.74 3.16
C HIS A 311 -37.57 -16.17 4.35
N ALA A 312 -38.91 -16.26 4.35
CA ALA A 312 -39.78 -15.53 5.28
C ALA A 312 -39.82 -16.03 6.75
N ARG A 313 -39.03 -17.05 7.14
CA ARG A 313 -39.07 -17.62 8.52
C ARG A 313 -37.91 -17.23 9.44
N TYR A 314 -36.87 -16.58 8.93
CA TYR A 314 -35.72 -16.16 9.74
C TYR A 314 -35.58 -14.65 9.66
N GLY A 315 -35.22 -14.00 10.77
CA GLY A 315 -34.76 -12.61 10.73
C GLY A 315 -33.65 -12.49 9.70
N LEU A 316 -33.80 -11.57 8.74
CA LEU A 316 -32.73 -11.28 7.79
C LEU A 316 -31.83 -10.21 8.39
N ALA A 317 -30.52 -10.40 8.26
CA ALA A 317 -29.58 -9.34 8.58
C ALA A 317 -29.80 -8.16 7.62
N GLU A 318 -29.80 -6.95 8.16
CA GLU A 318 -30.04 -5.72 7.42
C GLU A 318 -28.77 -4.87 7.41
N VAL A 319 -28.42 -4.34 6.23
CA VAL A 319 -27.40 -3.31 6.08
C VAL A 319 -28.09 -2.05 5.59
N VAL A 320 -28.12 -1.03 6.43
CA VAL A 320 -28.68 0.28 6.07
C VAL A 320 -27.52 1.24 5.90
N PRO A 321 -27.32 1.84 4.72
CA PRO A 321 -26.28 2.85 4.57
C PRO A 321 -26.55 4.00 5.54
N VAL A 322 -25.49 4.52 6.15
CA VAL A 322 -25.60 5.70 7.00
C VAL A 322 -26.13 6.87 6.14
N PRO A 323 -27.14 7.63 6.61
CA PRO A 323 -27.66 8.77 5.85
C PRO A 323 -26.58 9.83 5.62
N GLU A 324 -26.53 10.38 4.40
CA GLU A 324 -25.79 11.62 4.13
C GLU A 324 -26.43 12.76 4.97
N PRO A 325 -25.66 13.62 5.66
CA PRO A 325 -24.23 13.93 5.49
C PRO A 325 -23.28 13.17 6.44
N TYR A 326 -23.77 12.17 7.19
CA TYR A 326 -23.00 11.54 8.26
C TYR A 326 -22.12 10.37 7.80
N ARG A 327 -22.17 10.02 6.51
CA ARG A 327 -21.48 8.87 5.93
C ARG A 327 -20.03 9.22 5.60
N GLN A 328 -19.10 8.32 5.90
CA GLN A 328 -17.66 8.46 5.58
C GLN A 328 -17.00 9.73 6.16
N VAL A 329 -17.50 10.24 7.29
CA VAL A 329 -16.96 11.45 7.94
C VAL A 329 -15.64 11.13 8.65
N VAL A 330 -15.50 9.91 9.20
CA VAL A 330 -14.26 9.47 9.83
C VAL A 330 -13.26 9.01 8.76
N ARG A 331 -13.70 8.20 7.80
CA ARG A 331 -12.86 7.64 6.72
C ARG A 331 -12.70 8.58 5.53
N THR A 332 -12.20 9.78 5.78
CA THR A 332 -11.86 10.74 4.71
C THR A 332 -10.70 10.24 3.84
N ARG A 333 -10.41 10.92 2.73
CA ARG A 333 -9.22 10.61 1.89
C ARG A 333 -7.89 10.71 2.64
N ALA A 334 -7.84 11.52 3.70
CA ALA A 334 -6.65 11.69 4.54
C ALA A 334 -6.53 10.60 5.63
N TYR A 335 -7.60 9.86 5.90
CA TYR A 335 -7.65 8.86 6.97
C TYR A 335 -6.48 7.87 6.97
N PRO A 336 -6.08 7.25 5.83
CA PRO A 336 -4.95 6.31 5.82
C PRO A 336 -3.65 6.96 6.30
N TRP A 337 -3.40 8.20 5.89
CA TRP A 337 -2.19 8.93 6.29
C TRP A 337 -2.22 9.31 7.76
N ILE A 338 -3.36 9.80 8.26
CA ILE A 338 -3.51 10.20 9.67
C ILE A 338 -3.33 9.00 10.59
N VAL A 339 -3.95 7.86 10.29
CA VAL A 339 -3.81 6.65 11.12
C VAL A 339 -2.37 6.14 11.10
N ASN A 340 -1.73 6.07 9.94
CA ASN A 340 -0.34 5.64 9.86
C ASN A 340 0.62 6.61 10.57
N LEU A 341 0.34 7.92 10.53
CA LEU A 341 1.11 8.90 11.29
C LEU A 341 0.99 8.69 12.80
N HIS A 342 -0.20 8.35 13.31
CA HIS A 342 -0.38 7.98 14.72
C HIS A 342 0.33 6.67 15.06
N ASP A 343 0.34 5.70 14.15
CA ASP A 343 1.05 4.45 14.34
C ASP A 343 2.59 4.60 14.29
N LEU A 344 3.11 5.77 13.85
CA LEU A 344 4.53 6.14 13.96
C LEU A 344 4.91 6.76 15.32
N ILE A 345 3.96 7.04 16.22
CA ILE A 345 4.25 7.60 17.54
C ILE A 345 5.30 6.78 18.33
N PRO A 346 5.26 5.43 18.37
CA PRO A 346 6.30 4.63 19.02
C PRO A 346 7.71 4.90 18.46
N VAL A 347 7.83 5.11 17.13
CA VAL A 347 9.10 5.45 16.47
C VAL A 347 9.55 6.84 16.89
N ALA A 348 8.62 7.81 16.99
CA ALA A 348 8.94 9.14 17.48
C ALA A 348 9.45 9.13 18.93
N PHE A 349 8.84 8.34 19.82
CA PHE A 349 9.35 8.16 21.20
C PHE A 349 10.72 7.48 21.23
N LEU A 350 10.93 6.46 20.39
CA LEU A 350 12.21 5.77 20.30
C LEU A 350 13.33 6.71 19.83
N LEU A 351 13.13 7.38 18.70
CA LEU A 351 14.14 8.27 18.09
C LEU A 351 14.31 9.56 18.90
N GLY A 352 13.21 10.14 19.37
CA GLY A 352 13.25 11.31 20.25
C GLY A 352 13.92 11.01 21.58
N GLY A 353 13.62 9.85 22.18
CA GLY A 353 14.27 9.39 23.40
C GLY A 353 15.78 9.17 23.21
N LEU A 354 16.18 8.58 22.08
CA LEU A 354 17.59 8.45 21.71
C LEU A 354 18.28 9.80 21.56
N GLY A 355 17.66 10.74 20.83
CA GLY A 355 18.18 12.09 20.66
C GLY A 355 18.36 12.83 21.99
N MET A 356 17.39 12.72 22.90
CA MET A 356 17.46 13.32 24.24
C MET A 356 18.56 12.71 25.10
N ALA A 357 18.76 11.39 25.05
CA ALA A 357 19.84 10.74 25.78
C ALA A 357 21.23 11.15 25.28
N VAL A 358 21.42 11.21 23.95
CA VAL A 358 22.67 11.67 23.33
C VAL A 358 22.93 13.14 23.69
N PHE A 359 21.91 14.00 23.57
CA PHE A 359 22.04 15.41 23.95
C PHE A 359 22.34 15.58 25.44
N GLY A 360 21.76 14.75 26.30
CA GLY A 360 22.08 14.72 27.72
C GLY A 360 23.55 14.37 27.99
N GLY A 361 24.11 13.40 27.26
CA GLY A 361 25.55 13.09 27.32
C GLY A 361 26.43 14.28 26.96
N PHE A 362 26.09 15.00 25.88
CA PHE A 362 26.80 16.21 25.47
C PHE A 362 26.71 17.34 26.51
N GLN A 363 25.59 17.46 27.23
CA GLN A 363 25.44 18.45 28.29
C GLN A 363 26.28 18.12 29.52
N ILE A 364 26.51 16.83 29.81
CA ILE A 364 27.45 16.40 30.87
C ILE A 364 28.88 16.80 30.50
N GLU A 365 29.29 16.65 29.24
CA GLU A 365 30.60 17.06 28.74
C GLU A 365 30.83 18.57 28.91
N LYS A 366 29.77 19.38 28.82
CA LYS A 366 29.79 20.83 29.07
C LYS A 366 29.62 21.21 30.55
N GLU A 367 29.89 20.29 31.47
CA GLU A 367 29.78 20.48 32.92
C GLU A 367 28.35 20.79 33.43
N GLN A 368 27.31 20.59 32.60
CA GLN A 368 25.90 20.78 32.98
C GLN A 368 25.27 19.47 33.48
N LEU A 369 25.81 18.93 34.58
CA LEU A 369 25.50 17.59 35.06
C LEU A 369 23.99 17.33 35.30
N PHE A 370 23.30 18.20 36.03
CA PHE A 370 21.88 18.00 36.35
C PHE A 370 20.97 18.02 35.11
N ALA A 371 21.22 18.95 34.19
CA ALA A 371 20.49 19.01 32.93
C ALA A 371 20.75 17.77 32.09
N GLY A 372 22.02 17.35 31.98
CA GLY A 372 22.41 16.18 31.22
C GLY A 372 21.82 14.88 31.76
N ILE A 373 21.88 14.64 33.08
CA ILE A 373 21.24 13.48 33.72
C ILE A 373 19.73 13.48 33.49
N SER A 374 19.07 14.63 33.64
CA SER A 374 17.62 14.74 33.42
C SER A 374 17.23 14.37 32.00
N LEU A 375 17.98 14.86 31.01
CA LEU A 375 17.78 14.54 29.59
C LEU A 375 18.01 13.06 29.30
N ILE A 376 19.02 12.43 29.92
CA ILE A 376 19.26 11.00 29.81
C ILE A 376 18.09 10.20 30.39
N VAL A 377 17.62 10.53 31.59
CA VAL A 377 16.49 9.83 32.22
C VAL A 377 15.23 9.92 31.36
N VAL A 378 14.91 11.11 30.86
CA VAL A 378 13.78 11.32 29.93
C VAL A 378 13.98 10.54 28.63
N GLY A 379 15.21 10.55 28.10
CA GLY A 379 15.58 9.81 26.89
C GLY A 379 15.38 8.31 27.03
N VAL A 380 15.89 7.72 28.11
CA VAL A 380 15.74 6.29 28.43
C VAL A 380 14.28 5.92 28.62
N ALA A 381 13.49 6.75 29.33
CA ALA A 381 12.05 6.52 29.49
C ALA A 381 11.33 6.55 28.12
N GLY A 382 11.68 7.49 27.24
CA GLY A 382 11.16 7.58 25.87
C GLY A 382 11.48 6.34 25.03
N ILE A 383 12.73 5.86 25.07
CA ILE A 383 13.15 4.63 24.38
C ILE A 383 12.37 3.43 24.92
N ALA A 384 12.31 3.25 26.24
CA ALA A 384 11.60 2.15 26.87
C ALA A 384 10.11 2.15 26.49
N TRP A 385 9.48 3.32 26.47
CA TRP A 385 8.09 3.48 26.04
C TRP A 385 7.89 3.20 24.54
N GLY A 386 8.80 3.67 23.68
CA GLY A 386 8.79 3.37 22.24
C GLY A 386 8.93 1.88 21.96
N LEU A 387 9.83 1.18 22.65
CA LEU A 387 9.99 -0.27 22.55
C LEU A 387 8.77 -1.03 23.08
N TYR A 388 8.28 -0.65 24.26
CA TYR A 388 7.09 -1.24 24.88
C TYR A 388 5.88 -1.15 23.94
N THR A 389 5.62 0.05 23.41
CA THR A 389 4.43 0.30 22.60
C THR A 389 4.54 -0.32 21.21
N SER A 390 5.72 -0.29 20.57
CA SER A 390 5.92 -0.91 19.25
C SER A 390 5.80 -2.44 19.30
N GLN A 391 6.31 -3.08 20.36
CA GLN A 391 6.30 -4.54 20.45
C GLN A 391 4.97 -5.11 20.97
N TRP A 392 4.33 -4.44 21.93
CA TRP A 392 3.19 -5.02 22.65
C TRP A 392 1.87 -4.28 22.47
N CYS A 393 1.91 -3.04 21.99
CA CYS A 393 0.73 -2.18 21.81
C CYS A 393 0.61 -1.66 20.37
N LEU A 394 0.96 -2.52 19.39
CA LEU A 394 0.90 -2.17 17.97
C LEU A 394 -0.51 -1.64 17.60
N SER A 395 -0.55 -0.51 16.92
CA SER A 395 -1.79 0.19 16.49
C SER A 395 -2.72 0.69 17.60
N VAL A 396 -2.32 0.67 18.88
CA VAL A 396 -3.16 1.22 19.97
C VAL A 396 -3.36 2.73 19.81
N TYR A 397 -2.33 3.47 19.38
CA TYR A 397 -2.45 4.91 19.14
C TYR A 397 -3.45 5.22 18.03
N GLY A 398 -3.29 4.61 16.85
CA GLY A 398 -4.24 4.75 15.74
C GLY A 398 -5.65 4.34 16.16
N ASN A 399 -5.83 3.18 16.78
CA ASN A 399 -7.14 2.68 17.18
C ASN A 399 -7.83 3.58 18.23
N ARG A 400 -7.10 4.11 19.22
CA ARG A 400 -7.67 5.05 20.22
C ARG A 400 -8.13 6.35 19.57
N TRP A 401 -7.32 6.90 18.67
CA TRP A 401 -7.69 8.11 17.94
C TRP A 401 -8.94 7.87 17.09
N VAL A 402 -8.97 6.76 16.34
CA VAL A 402 -10.13 6.39 15.52
C VAL A 402 -11.37 6.15 16.37
N GLU A 403 -11.27 5.41 17.48
CA GLU A 403 -12.38 5.17 18.40
C GLU A 403 -12.93 6.49 18.95
N SER A 404 -12.05 7.38 19.44
CA SER A 404 -12.45 8.67 19.99
C SER A 404 -13.14 9.54 18.94
N ARG A 405 -12.61 9.57 17.71
CA ARG A 405 -13.20 10.31 16.60
C ARG A 405 -14.55 9.72 16.21
N LEU A 406 -14.66 8.40 16.08
CA LEU A 406 -15.89 7.70 15.74
C LEU A 406 -16.97 7.95 16.79
N ARG A 407 -16.67 7.80 18.09
CA ARG A 407 -17.63 8.09 19.18
C ARG A 407 -18.11 9.54 19.15
N SER A 408 -17.21 10.49 18.89
CA SER A 408 -17.55 11.91 18.74
C SER A 408 -18.54 12.14 17.61
N GLU A 409 -18.26 11.60 16.41
CA GLU A 409 -19.13 11.75 15.25
C GLU A 409 -20.49 11.07 15.44
N LEU A 410 -20.50 9.87 16.04
CA LEU A 410 -21.75 9.15 16.32
C LEU A 410 -22.60 9.86 17.36
N SER A 411 -22.01 10.58 18.32
CA SER A 411 -22.77 11.26 19.38
C SER A 411 -23.67 12.39 18.88
N GLY A 412 -23.36 12.97 17.72
CA GLY A 412 -24.19 14.00 17.07
C GLY A 412 -25.16 13.46 16.03
N ARG A 413 -25.13 12.16 15.73
CA ARG A 413 -25.93 11.57 14.65
C ARG A 413 -27.35 11.22 15.14
N PRO A 414 -28.41 11.52 14.37
CA PRO A 414 -29.75 11.07 14.72
C PRO A 414 -29.95 9.56 14.45
N GLY A 415 -30.71 8.90 15.31
CA GLY A 415 -31.11 7.50 15.14
C GLY A 415 -29.95 6.50 15.17
N VAL A 416 -28.95 6.74 16.02
CA VAL A 416 -27.85 5.79 16.27
C VAL A 416 -28.41 4.51 16.89
N ILE A 417 -28.04 3.35 16.36
CA ILE A 417 -28.52 2.06 16.92
C ILE A 417 -27.62 1.53 18.05
N VAL A 418 -26.40 2.06 18.18
CA VAL A 418 -25.47 1.79 19.28
C VAL A 418 -25.13 3.10 19.97
N ASP A 419 -25.42 3.22 21.26
CA ASP A 419 -25.07 4.42 22.02
C ASP A 419 -23.53 4.59 22.09
N PRO A 420 -22.95 5.68 21.55
CA PRO A 420 -21.52 5.90 21.60
C PRO A 420 -20.97 6.17 23.01
N ARG A 421 -21.84 6.42 23.99
CA ARG A 421 -21.49 6.59 25.40
C ARG A 421 -21.60 5.30 26.21
N ASP A 422 -22.17 4.25 25.63
CA ASP A 422 -22.28 2.94 26.28
C ASP A 422 -20.87 2.36 26.50
N PRO A 423 -20.42 2.17 27.76
CA PRO A 423 -19.10 1.60 28.04
C PRO A 423 -18.97 0.13 27.59
N GLU A 424 -20.09 -0.57 27.38
CA GLU A 424 -20.09 -1.94 26.87
C GLU A 424 -19.94 -2.00 25.34
N SER A 425 -20.16 -0.89 24.64
CA SER A 425 -19.95 -0.80 23.20
C SER A 425 -18.46 -0.92 22.86
N ARG A 426 -18.12 -1.77 21.90
CA ARG A 426 -16.73 -2.03 21.51
C ARG A 426 -16.42 -1.46 20.14
N TYR A 427 -15.28 -0.78 20.02
CA TYR A 427 -14.76 -0.40 18.72
C TYR A 427 -14.30 -1.65 17.94
N VAL A 428 -14.85 -1.81 16.75
CA VAL A 428 -14.52 -2.91 15.83
C VAL A 428 -14.30 -2.38 14.43
N SER A 429 -13.67 -3.18 13.59
CA SER A 429 -13.54 -2.89 12.16
C SER A 429 -13.93 -4.10 11.34
N ILE A 430 -14.62 -3.86 10.22
CA ILE A 430 -14.88 -4.89 9.22
C ILE A 430 -13.69 -4.88 8.25
N ILE A 431 -13.05 -6.03 8.08
CA ILE A 431 -11.91 -6.20 7.18
C ILE A 431 -12.33 -7.11 6.03
N PRO A 432 -12.44 -6.61 4.79
CA PRO A 432 -12.70 -7.46 3.65
C PRO A 432 -11.62 -8.54 3.52
N ARG A 433 -12.03 -9.76 3.14
CA ARG A 433 -11.11 -10.90 2.97
C ARG A 433 -9.96 -10.59 2.00
N ASP A 434 -10.20 -9.76 0.99
CA ASP A 434 -9.20 -9.33 0.01
C ASP A 434 -8.13 -8.40 0.60
N SER A 435 -8.41 -7.72 1.73
CA SER A 435 -7.46 -6.80 2.35
C SER A 435 -6.27 -7.52 2.98
N PHE A 436 -6.46 -8.71 3.57
CA PHE A 436 -5.37 -9.53 4.13
C PHE A 436 -4.32 -9.98 3.09
N GLN A 437 -4.61 -9.78 1.81
CA GLN A 437 -3.76 -10.21 0.71
C GLN A 437 -2.97 -9.05 0.09
N LYS A 438 -3.27 -7.80 0.45
CA LYS A 438 -2.63 -6.59 -0.08
C LYS A 438 -1.89 -5.87 1.04
N VAL A 439 -0.73 -5.29 0.71
CA VAL A 439 -0.14 -4.26 1.56
C VAL A 439 -0.94 -2.98 1.32
N LYS A 440 -1.90 -2.70 2.21
CA LYS A 440 -2.65 -1.43 2.25
C LYS A 440 -2.25 -0.70 3.53
N LEU A 441 -2.25 0.62 3.48
CA LEU A 441 -2.09 1.47 4.66
C LEU A 441 -3.21 1.25 5.69
N VAL A 442 -4.39 0.84 5.23
CA VAL A 442 -5.55 0.50 6.07
C VAL A 442 -6.22 -0.74 5.51
N MET A 443 -6.50 -1.71 6.38
CA MET A 443 -7.17 -2.97 6.05
C MET A 443 -8.70 -2.90 6.09
N SER A 444 -9.27 -2.09 6.98
CA SER A 444 -10.71 -2.06 7.21
C SER A 444 -11.46 -1.45 6.03
N SER A 445 -12.66 -1.97 5.72
CA SER A 445 -13.65 -1.30 4.85
C SER A 445 -14.57 -0.38 5.61
N ASP A 446 -14.87 -0.69 6.87
CA ASP A 446 -15.73 0.11 7.74
C ASP A 446 -15.21 0.09 9.20
N LEU A 447 -15.58 1.11 9.96
CA LEU A 447 -15.18 1.38 11.35
C LEU A 447 -16.46 1.52 12.16
N LEU A 448 -16.65 0.70 13.20
CA LEU A 448 -17.96 0.58 13.84
C LEU A 448 -17.86 0.50 15.36
N LEU A 449 -18.94 0.89 16.03
CA LEU A 449 -19.21 0.49 17.40
C LEU A 449 -20.15 -0.70 17.40
N LEU A 450 -19.81 -1.73 18.17
CA LEU A 450 -20.56 -2.96 18.29
C LEU A 450 -21.21 -3.03 19.68
N SER A 451 -22.50 -3.38 19.73
CA SER A 451 -23.21 -3.70 20.97
C SER A 451 -24.07 -4.96 20.81
N PHE A 452 -24.29 -5.66 21.92
CA PHE A 452 -25.09 -6.86 22.00
C PHE A 452 -26.46 -6.52 22.61
N ASP A 453 -27.51 -6.51 21.78
CA ASP A 453 -28.87 -6.37 22.28
C ASP A 453 -29.41 -7.74 22.67
N SER A 454 -29.23 -8.07 23.95
CA SER A 454 -29.66 -9.34 24.54
C SER A 454 -31.18 -9.50 24.55
N MET A 455 -31.93 -8.41 24.72
CA MET A 455 -33.40 -8.42 24.73
C MET A 455 -33.96 -8.64 23.32
N GLY A 456 -33.42 -7.91 22.34
CA GLY A 456 -33.80 -8.04 20.93
C GLY A 456 -33.16 -9.22 20.19
N LYS A 457 -32.32 -10.03 20.87
CA LYS A 457 -31.54 -11.14 20.31
C LYS A 457 -30.84 -10.78 18.99
N ARG A 458 -30.12 -9.66 19.00
CA ARG A 458 -29.46 -9.12 17.79
C ARG A 458 -28.11 -8.51 18.10
N LEU A 459 -27.23 -8.56 17.11
CA LEU A 459 -25.96 -7.84 17.09
C LEU A 459 -26.16 -6.52 16.37
N LEU A 460 -25.84 -5.41 17.03
CA LEU A 460 -25.96 -4.06 16.50
C LEU A 460 -24.56 -3.53 16.18
N LEU A 461 -24.34 -3.06 14.96
CA LEU A 461 -23.12 -2.35 14.58
C LEU A 461 -23.46 -1.00 13.95
N GLU A 462 -23.04 0.08 14.58
CA GLU A 462 -23.16 1.43 14.00
C GLU A 462 -21.80 1.82 13.40
N GLY A 463 -21.72 1.87 12.07
CA GLY A 463 -20.52 2.20 11.32
C GLY A 463 -20.40 3.65 10.89
N ASP A 464 -19.24 3.99 10.33
CA ASP A 464 -19.00 5.25 9.61
C ASP A 464 -19.67 5.22 8.22
N ILE A 465 -19.74 4.04 7.58
CA ILE A 465 -20.31 3.87 6.25
C ILE A 465 -21.71 3.27 6.29
N ASP A 466 -21.88 2.16 7.01
CA ASP A 466 -23.13 1.41 7.03
C ASP A 466 -23.53 1.02 8.47
N ARG A 467 -24.82 0.79 8.70
CA ARG A 467 -25.41 0.25 9.93
C ARG A 467 -25.79 -1.19 9.71
N TYR A 468 -25.48 -2.05 10.66
CA TYR A 468 -25.75 -3.48 10.59
C TYR A 468 -26.63 -3.89 11.75
N VAL A 469 -27.79 -4.48 11.44
CA VAL A 469 -28.66 -5.15 12.41
C VAL A 469 -28.67 -6.62 12.04
N ILE A 470 -28.03 -7.45 12.86
CA ILE A 470 -27.86 -8.87 12.58
C ILE A 470 -28.59 -9.67 13.65
N PRO A 471 -29.84 -10.11 13.39
CA PRO A 471 -30.54 -11.04 14.26
C PRO A 471 -29.70 -12.31 14.49
N PHE A 472 -29.68 -12.84 15.71
CA PHE A 472 -28.85 -14.01 15.99
C PHE A 472 -29.27 -15.23 15.16
N ASP A 473 -30.56 -15.43 14.92
CA ASP A 473 -31.09 -16.50 14.06
C ASP A 473 -30.66 -16.37 12.58
N SER A 474 -30.21 -15.18 12.14
CA SER A 474 -29.65 -14.97 10.80
C SER A 474 -28.20 -15.47 10.67
N ILE A 475 -27.49 -15.68 11.79
CA ILE A 475 -26.08 -16.04 11.83
C ILE A 475 -25.94 -17.54 11.63
N ARG A 476 -25.32 -17.95 10.51
CA ARG A 476 -25.06 -19.35 10.18
C ARG A 476 -23.73 -19.84 10.73
N VAL A 477 -22.71 -18.98 10.71
CA VAL A 477 -21.35 -19.29 11.17
C VAL A 477 -20.82 -18.13 11.98
N CYS A 478 -20.21 -18.42 13.13
CA CYS A 478 -19.47 -17.45 13.93
C CYS A 478 -18.22 -18.11 14.52
N GLU A 479 -17.07 -17.94 13.88
CA GLU A 479 -15.84 -18.66 14.24
C GLU A 479 -14.61 -17.75 14.27
N PRO A 480 -13.66 -18.00 15.18
CA PRO A 480 -12.38 -17.29 15.18
C PRO A 480 -11.55 -17.73 13.97
N GLN A 481 -11.11 -16.78 13.16
CA GLN A 481 -10.20 -16.99 12.04
C GLN A 481 -8.88 -16.26 12.29
N CYS A 482 -7.78 -16.88 11.89
CA CYS A 482 -6.45 -16.29 11.97
C CYS A 482 -5.94 -15.95 10.57
N PHE A 483 -5.53 -14.71 10.39
CA PHE A 483 -4.87 -14.23 9.18
C PHE A 483 -3.44 -13.78 9.52
N PHE A 484 -2.61 -13.71 8.48
CA PHE A 484 -1.22 -13.28 8.59
C PHE A 484 -1.01 -12.04 7.72
N SER A 485 -0.14 -11.13 8.19
CA SER A 485 0.26 -9.99 7.37
C SER A 485 0.98 -10.47 6.11
N PRO A 486 0.68 -9.92 4.92
CA PRO A 486 1.37 -10.31 3.68
C PRO A 486 2.86 -9.94 3.67
N VAL A 487 3.28 -9.01 4.55
CA VAL A 487 4.68 -8.59 4.71
C VAL A 487 5.44 -9.55 5.65
N ASP A 488 4.73 -10.25 6.53
CA ASP A 488 5.33 -11.11 7.55
C ASP A 488 5.48 -12.55 7.05
N GLN A 489 6.57 -12.81 6.35
CA GLN A 489 6.89 -14.15 5.83
C GLN A 489 7.06 -15.19 6.95
N ALA A 490 7.51 -14.77 8.12
CA ALA A 490 7.72 -15.63 9.29
C ALA A 490 6.42 -15.99 10.01
N ARG A 491 5.28 -15.37 9.64
CA ARG A 491 3.95 -15.64 10.22
C ARG A 491 3.91 -15.45 11.75
N THR A 492 4.69 -14.50 12.24
CA THR A 492 4.79 -14.12 13.66
C THR A 492 3.63 -13.22 14.11
N MET A 493 3.17 -12.34 13.23
CA MET A 493 2.05 -11.42 13.42
C MET A 493 0.74 -12.07 12.99
N GLN A 494 0.01 -12.58 13.99
CA GLN A 494 -1.33 -13.13 13.81
C GLN A 494 -2.38 -12.04 14.02
N LEU A 495 -3.27 -11.93 13.04
CA LEU A 495 -4.47 -11.09 13.11
C LEU A 495 -5.69 -12.01 13.28
N TRP A 496 -6.20 -12.06 14.51
CA TRP A 496 -7.38 -12.83 14.86
C TRP A 496 -8.63 -11.99 14.63
N VAL A 497 -9.60 -12.54 13.89
CA VAL A 497 -10.89 -11.89 13.58
C VAL A 497 -12.03 -12.87 13.77
N ALA A 498 -13.21 -12.36 14.08
CA ALA A 498 -14.43 -13.17 14.09
C ALA A 498 -15.02 -13.22 12.67
N GLN A 499 -15.11 -14.41 12.10
CA GLN A 499 -15.83 -14.64 10.85
C GLN A 499 -17.30 -14.88 11.15
N ILE A 500 -18.15 -13.94 10.74
CA ILE A 500 -19.60 -14.05 10.81
C ILE A 500 -20.13 -14.27 9.40
N ILE A 501 -20.82 -15.38 9.16
CA ILE A 501 -21.61 -15.59 7.95
C ILE A 501 -23.07 -15.47 8.36
N ALA A 502 -23.73 -14.42 7.88
CA ALA A 502 -25.14 -14.15 8.18
C ALA A 502 -25.95 -14.06 6.89
N ARG A 503 -27.25 -14.38 6.99
CA ARG A 503 -28.19 -14.32 5.87
C ARG A 503 -28.72 -12.90 5.70
N PHE A 504 -28.41 -12.28 4.57
CA PHE A 504 -28.95 -10.99 4.16
C PHE A 504 -30.01 -11.18 3.07
N ARG A 505 -30.72 -10.10 2.73
CA ARG A 505 -31.69 -10.10 1.60
C ARG A 505 -31.07 -10.56 0.28
N ASP A 506 -29.81 -10.24 0.01
CA ASP A 506 -29.10 -10.63 -1.22
C ASP A 506 -28.45 -12.03 -1.16
N GLY A 507 -28.64 -12.77 -0.06
CA GLY A 507 -27.97 -14.04 0.22
C GLY A 507 -27.02 -13.98 1.43
N ASP A 508 -26.28 -15.05 1.65
CA ASP A 508 -25.32 -15.14 2.75
C ASP A 508 -24.13 -14.18 2.49
N LYS A 509 -23.79 -13.32 3.44
CA LYS A 509 -22.60 -12.44 3.38
C LYS A 509 -21.66 -12.76 4.54
N GLU A 510 -20.37 -12.68 4.24
CA GLU A 510 -19.30 -12.82 5.21
C GLU A 510 -18.87 -11.45 5.74
N LEU A 511 -18.76 -11.35 7.06
CA LEU A 511 -18.20 -10.22 7.79
C LEU A 511 -17.01 -10.73 8.61
N LEU A 512 -15.81 -10.20 8.36
CA LEU A 512 -14.64 -10.47 9.19
C LEU A 512 -14.45 -9.29 10.15
N ILE A 513 -14.84 -9.49 11.40
CA ILE A 513 -14.84 -8.45 12.43
C ILE A 513 -13.55 -8.55 13.24
N SER A 514 -12.73 -7.51 13.16
CA SER A 514 -11.56 -7.34 14.03
C SER A 514 -11.96 -6.50 15.25
N VAL A 515 -11.82 -7.08 16.45
CA VAL A 515 -12.02 -6.36 17.71
C VAL A 515 -10.74 -5.56 17.98
N ALA A 516 -10.83 -4.25 17.82
CA ALA A 516 -9.66 -3.38 17.88
C ALA A 516 -9.17 -3.23 19.32
N GLN A 517 -7.86 -3.18 19.48
CA GLN A 517 -7.23 -2.95 20.78
C GLN A 517 -7.02 -1.45 20.99
N THR A 518 -7.64 -0.90 22.03
CA THR A 518 -7.52 0.53 22.39
C THR A 518 -6.89 0.74 23.77
N SER A 519 -6.58 -0.33 24.50
CA SER A 519 -5.84 -0.27 25.76
C SER A 519 -4.34 -0.50 25.56
N PHE A 520 -3.51 0.26 26.29
CA PHE A 520 -2.06 0.05 26.45
C PHE A 520 -1.74 -1.14 27.37
N ARG A 521 -2.38 -2.29 27.12
CA ARG A 521 -2.08 -3.55 27.78
C ARG A 521 -1.39 -4.45 26.76
N PRO A 522 -0.35 -5.20 27.14
CA PRO A 522 0.32 -6.09 26.22
C PRO A 522 -0.65 -7.21 25.84
N VAL A 523 -0.85 -7.43 24.53
CA VAL A 523 -1.73 -8.50 24.04
C VAL A 523 -0.95 -9.39 23.10
N ASN A 524 -0.62 -10.59 23.57
CA ASN A 524 -0.02 -11.64 22.76
C ASN A 524 -1.07 -12.36 21.88
N ASN A 525 -0.60 -13.17 20.92
CA ASN A 525 -1.46 -13.89 19.99
C ASN A 525 -2.49 -14.79 20.71
N THR A 526 -2.11 -15.46 21.81
CA THR A 526 -3.01 -16.29 22.62
C THR A 526 -4.17 -15.47 23.22
N THR A 527 -3.88 -14.26 23.69
CA THR A 527 -4.89 -13.35 24.24
C THR A 527 -5.82 -12.85 23.14
N ARG A 528 -5.29 -12.51 21.96
CA ARG A 528 -6.12 -12.13 20.79
C ARG A 528 -7.07 -13.26 20.39
N GLN A 529 -6.54 -14.48 20.29
CA GLN A 529 -7.34 -15.68 20.01
C GLN A 529 -8.45 -15.89 21.05
N ARG A 530 -8.12 -15.77 22.34
CA ARG A 530 -9.10 -15.91 23.43
C ARG A 530 -10.20 -14.86 23.33
N LEU A 531 -9.86 -13.58 23.12
CA LEU A 531 -10.82 -12.48 23.03
C LEU A 531 -11.81 -12.68 21.87
N ILE A 532 -11.32 -13.09 20.69
CA ILE A 532 -12.18 -13.40 19.54
C ILE A 532 -13.01 -14.67 19.82
N GLY A 533 -12.43 -15.69 20.45
CA GLY A 533 -13.16 -16.89 20.86
C GLY A 533 -14.30 -16.60 21.83
N GLU A 534 -14.08 -15.72 22.82
CA GLU A 534 -15.11 -15.24 23.76
C GLU A 534 -16.19 -14.44 23.04
N PHE A 535 -15.82 -13.59 22.09
CA PHE A 535 -16.77 -12.88 21.23
C PHE A 535 -17.66 -13.87 20.46
N CYS A 536 -17.09 -14.85 19.76
CA CYS A 536 -17.85 -15.86 19.03
C CYS A 536 -18.75 -16.70 19.96
N LYS A 537 -18.26 -17.06 21.16
CA LYS A 537 -19.07 -17.75 22.18
C LYS A 537 -20.26 -16.90 22.64
N ARG A 538 -20.08 -15.58 22.80
CA ARG A 538 -21.17 -14.67 23.18
C ARG A 538 -22.23 -14.57 22.09
N VAL A 539 -21.82 -14.49 20.82
CA VAL A 539 -22.73 -14.55 19.66
C VAL A 539 -23.50 -15.88 19.67
N LYS A 540 -22.81 -17.01 19.81
CA LYS A 540 -23.43 -18.36 19.84
C LYS A 540 -24.35 -18.64 21.03
N ARG A 541 -24.22 -17.91 22.14
CA ARG A 541 -25.16 -18.01 23.27
C ARG A 541 -26.44 -17.22 23.03
N GLY A 542 -26.40 -16.25 22.12
CA GLY A 542 -27.56 -15.47 21.71
C GLY A 542 -28.38 -16.15 20.61
N THR A 543 -27.73 -16.95 19.75
CA THR A 543 -28.37 -17.85 18.77
C THR A 543 -29.05 -19.00 19.47
#